data_AF-A0A8H6UG83-F1
#
_entry.id   AF-A0A8H6UG83-F1
#
_cell.length_a   1.000
_cell.length_b   1.000
_cell.length_c   1.000
_cell.angle_alpha   90.00
_cell.angle_beta   90.00
_cell.angle_gamma   90.00
#
_symmetry.space_group_name_H-M   'P 1'
#
loop_
_entity.id
_entity.type
_entity.pdbx_description
1 polymer ?
#
loop_
_entity_poly.entity_id
_entity_poly.type
_entity_poly.pdbx_seq_one_letter_code
_entity_poly.pdbx_strand_id
1 'polypeptide(L)'
;MMLLSEIQRSAFCNWKIHFEGLKSITASRGGFEALASTRLENIGYALGHFVLIDIMSSVFMATSSLPLNTPSQLRYIDWLPKTHCDGVEKGFPCPNELLACIIHTNNLRFILYHHPYDDPAHVNSAILDLVRSIIAFSPTAWAERALESYNERLKERVDRQRPPKRLNLAPQPVEGEGWADLAAAFQGATLLYCLRALVLNHGKENIFQELLGSLYEGLIPDVPCLASVTLSNLLCTLHPLMDRPLQKGRSMGRFMFWPLVMAGLESACSFESLSERSFIVSSLQEVCRCLGDMSVLDAAVFLQSAWDLDEESPSGNMQKERTWDDLFGRMGVHGVFFY
;
A
#
# COMPACT_ATOMS: atom_id res chain seq x y z
N MET A 1 9.12 8.38 -17.70
CA MET A 1 8.42 9.67 -17.91
C MET A 1 7.02 9.47 -18.46
N MET A 2 6.83 8.91 -19.66
CA MET A 2 5.49 8.73 -20.27
C MET A 2 4.52 7.91 -19.39
N LEU A 3 4.97 6.77 -18.86
CA LEU A 3 4.18 5.91 -17.97
C LEU A 3 3.64 6.65 -16.73
N LEU A 4 4.52 7.35 -16.01
CA LEU A 4 4.14 8.09 -14.81
C LEU A 4 3.20 9.27 -15.13
N SER A 5 3.43 9.98 -16.23
CA SER A 5 2.54 11.08 -16.62
C SER A 5 1.13 10.60 -17.01
N GLU A 6 1.00 9.39 -17.56
CA GLU A 6 -0.31 8.84 -17.87
C GLU A 6 -1.06 8.40 -16.63
N ILE A 7 -0.38 7.74 -15.69
CA ILE A 7 -0.90 7.40 -14.37
C ILE A 7 -1.37 8.67 -13.65
N GLN A 8 -0.53 9.69 -13.59
CA GLN A 8 -0.84 10.98 -12.95
C GLN A 8 -2.06 11.68 -13.56
N ARG A 9 -2.32 11.44 -14.85
CA ARG A 9 -3.48 11.99 -15.54
C ARG A 9 -4.75 11.20 -15.23
N SER A 10 -4.65 9.88 -15.11
CA SER A 10 -5.72 9.02 -14.64
C SER A 10 -5.23 7.60 -14.38
N ALA A 11 -5.70 7.02 -13.29
CA ALA A 11 -5.46 5.65 -12.89
C ALA A 11 -6.10 4.63 -13.86
N PHE A 12 -7.13 5.07 -14.61
CA PHE A 12 -7.90 4.27 -15.56
C PHE A 12 -7.41 4.37 -17.03
N CYS A 13 -6.36 5.17 -17.30
CA CYS A 13 -5.79 5.30 -18.64
C CYS A 13 -5.06 4.04 -19.13
N ASN A 14 -4.61 4.04 -20.40
CA ASN A 14 -3.90 2.94 -21.06
C ASN A 14 -2.44 2.73 -20.59
N TRP A 15 -2.09 3.18 -19.39
CA TRP A 15 -0.73 3.10 -18.85
C TRP A 15 -0.21 1.66 -18.80
N LYS A 16 -1.10 0.66 -18.67
CA LYS A 16 -0.75 -0.76 -18.71
C LYS A 16 -0.03 -1.17 -19.99
N ILE A 17 -0.43 -0.64 -21.15
CA ILE A 17 0.24 -0.94 -22.43
C ILE A 17 1.69 -0.46 -22.38
N HIS A 18 1.91 0.73 -21.80
CA HIS A 18 3.26 1.26 -21.58
C HIS A 18 4.04 0.44 -20.55
N PHE A 19 3.37 -0.08 -19.52
CA PHE A 19 3.97 -0.94 -18.52
C PHE A 19 4.37 -2.31 -19.10
N GLU A 20 3.53 -2.94 -19.92
CA GLU A 20 3.87 -4.17 -20.67
C GLU A 20 5.07 -3.95 -21.60
N GLY A 21 5.12 -2.80 -22.29
CA GLY A 21 6.27 -2.38 -23.06
C GLY A 21 7.54 -2.27 -22.20
N LEU A 22 7.44 -1.68 -21.01
CA LEU A 22 8.55 -1.55 -20.07
C LEU A 22 9.02 -2.91 -19.52
N LYS A 23 8.10 -3.85 -19.23
CA LYS A 23 8.43 -5.23 -18.87
C LYS A 23 9.19 -5.94 -20.00
N SER A 24 8.73 -5.76 -21.25
CA SER A 24 9.38 -6.34 -22.43
C SER A 24 10.79 -5.79 -22.66
N ILE A 25 10.98 -4.49 -22.46
CA ILE A 25 12.31 -3.84 -22.52
C ILE A 25 13.22 -4.37 -21.41
N THR A 26 12.69 -4.50 -20.20
CA THR A 26 13.43 -5.03 -19.04
C THR A 26 13.88 -6.46 -19.29
N ALA A 27 13.00 -7.33 -19.78
CA ALA A 27 13.32 -8.69 -20.16
C ALA A 27 14.42 -8.74 -21.25
N SER A 28 14.30 -7.89 -22.28
CA SER A 28 15.30 -7.79 -23.36
C SER A 28 16.68 -7.31 -22.89
N ARG A 29 16.77 -6.67 -21.72
CA ARG A 29 18.01 -6.21 -21.10
C ARG A 29 18.60 -7.21 -20.09
N GLY A 30 18.08 -8.44 -20.07
CA GLY A 30 18.53 -9.49 -19.15
C GLY A 30 17.73 -9.57 -17.85
N GLY A 31 16.60 -8.86 -17.75
CA GLY A 31 15.69 -8.91 -16.60
C GLY A 31 15.95 -7.84 -15.54
N PHE A 32 15.12 -7.86 -14.50
CA PHE A 32 15.15 -6.87 -13.42
C PHE A 32 16.47 -6.93 -12.64
N GLU A 33 16.93 -8.12 -12.27
CA GLU A 33 18.12 -8.31 -11.44
C GLU A 33 19.39 -7.84 -12.16
N ALA A 34 19.47 -8.06 -13.48
CA ALA A 34 20.57 -7.55 -14.30
C ALA A 34 20.60 -6.02 -14.30
N LEU A 35 19.44 -5.38 -14.49
CA LEU A 35 19.33 -3.92 -14.44
C LEU A 35 19.60 -3.35 -13.04
N ALA A 36 19.06 -3.98 -11.99
CA ALA A 36 19.25 -3.57 -10.61
C ALA A 36 20.71 -3.71 -10.15
N SER A 37 21.46 -4.65 -10.73
CA SER A 37 22.90 -4.83 -10.49
C SER A 37 23.76 -3.73 -11.13
N THR A 38 23.27 -3.06 -12.18
CA THR A 38 24.02 -2.03 -12.90
C THR A 38 24.33 -0.81 -12.02
N ARG A 39 25.53 -0.24 -12.14
CA ARG A 39 25.96 0.96 -11.37
C ARG A 39 25.50 2.30 -11.98
N LEU A 40 24.45 2.30 -12.78
CA LEU A 40 23.94 3.53 -13.39
C LEU A 40 23.00 4.24 -12.39
N GLU A 41 23.49 5.31 -11.76
CA GLU A 41 22.79 6.06 -10.70
C GLU A 41 21.34 6.44 -11.07
N ASN A 42 21.10 6.80 -12.34
CA ASN A 42 19.78 7.23 -12.81
C ASN A 42 18.76 6.10 -13.02
N ILE A 43 19.22 4.85 -13.11
CA ILE A 43 18.33 3.70 -13.36
C ILE A 43 17.61 3.29 -12.07
N GLY A 44 18.25 3.44 -10.91
CA GLY A 44 17.67 3.02 -9.62
C GLY A 44 16.33 3.68 -9.31
N TYR A 45 16.19 4.99 -9.58
CA TYR A 45 14.93 5.70 -9.37
C TYR A 45 13.80 5.18 -10.27
N ALA A 46 14.10 4.94 -11.56
CA ALA A 46 13.15 4.40 -12.51
C ALA A 46 12.76 2.94 -12.19
N LEU A 47 13.72 2.12 -11.76
CA LEU A 47 13.46 0.75 -11.30
C LEU A 47 12.59 0.71 -10.05
N GLY A 48 12.77 1.65 -9.12
CA GLY A 48 11.89 1.78 -7.95
C GLY A 48 10.43 2.00 -8.35
N HIS A 49 10.17 2.90 -9.30
CA HIS A 49 8.80 3.13 -9.81
C HIS A 49 8.27 1.93 -10.58
N PHE A 50 9.11 1.26 -11.37
CA PHE A 50 8.72 0.01 -12.05
C PHE A 50 8.25 -1.05 -11.05
N VAL A 51 9.01 -1.27 -9.97
CA VAL A 51 8.67 -2.22 -8.90
C VAL A 51 7.37 -1.82 -8.20
N LEU A 52 7.21 -0.55 -7.84
CA LEU A 52 5.99 -0.06 -7.18
C LEU A 52 4.75 -0.23 -8.07
N ILE A 53 4.84 0.09 -9.35
CA ILE A 53 3.73 -0.09 -10.30
C ILE A 53 3.34 -1.57 -10.42
N ASP A 54 4.32 -2.47 -10.52
CA ASP A 54 4.05 -3.92 -10.60
C ASP A 54 3.31 -4.43 -9.35
N ILE A 55 3.83 -4.08 -8.17
CA ILE A 55 3.32 -4.54 -6.88
C ILE A 55 1.92 -3.98 -6.63
N MET A 56 1.78 -2.65 -6.71
CA MET A 56 0.56 -1.98 -6.28
C MET A 56 -0.59 -2.18 -7.28
N SER A 57 -0.29 -2.35 -8.59
CA SER A 57 -1.33 -2.71 -9.56
C SER A 57 -1.95 -4.09 -9.29
N SER A 58 -1.23 -5.01 -8.64
CA SER A 58 -1.78 -6.30 -8.25
C SER A 58 -2.74 -6.19 -7.06
N VAL A 59 -2.55 -5.19 -6.20
CA VAL A 59 -3.44 -4.96 -5.04
C VAL A 59 -4.85 -4.59 -5.50
N PHE A 60 -4.97 -3.64 -6.43
CA PHE A 60 -6.24 -3.14 -6.94
C PHE A 60 -6.82 -3.96 -8.10
N MET A 61 -6.73 -5.27 -7.97
CA MET A 61 -7.19 -6.21 -8.98
C MET A 61 -7.88 -7.37 -8.29
N ALA A 62 -9.00 -7.85 -8.83
CA ALA A 62 -9.60 -9.09 -8.36
C ALA A 62 -8.61 -10.24 -8.49
N THR A 63 -8.58 -11.15 -7.51
CA THR A 63 -7.63 -12.27 -7.49
C THR A 63 -7.68 -13.11 -8.78
N SER A 64 -8.88 -13.28 -9.35
CA SER A 64 -9.10 -13.99 -10.62
C SER A 64 -8.47 -13.36 -11.86
N SER A 65 -8.09 -12.08 -11.77
CA SER A 65 -7.46 -11.32 -12.86
C SER A 65 -5.95 -11.19 -12.70
N LEU A 66 -5.37 -11.69 -11.60
CA LEU A 66 -3.94 -11.55 -11.32
C LEU A 66 -3.09 -12.13 -12.47
N PRO A 67 -2.03 -11.43 -12.91
CA PRO A 67 -1.13 -11.96 -13.93
C PRO A 67 -0.46 -13.27 -13.52
N LEU A 68 -0.25 -14.19 -14.47
CA LEU A 68 0.47 -15.45 -14.23
C LEU A 68 1.92 -15.25 -13.73
N ASN A 69 2.50 -14.07 -13.96
CA ASN A 69 3.83 -13.71 -13.47
C ASN A 69 3.83 -13.01 -12.11
N THR A 70 2.69 -12.88 -11.41
CA THR A 70 2.64 -12.29 -10.05
C THR A 70 3.68 -12.89 -9.09
N PRO A 71 3.95 -14.22 -9.07
CA PRO A 71 5.00 -14.78 -8.22
C PRO A 71 6.41 -14.23 -8.46
N SER A 72 6.68 -13.66 -9.65
CA SER A 72 7.97 -13.02 -9.95
C SER A 72 8.26 -11.80 -9.06
N GLN A 73 7.23 -11.18 -8.47
CA GLN A 73 7.38 -10.05 -7.54
C GLN A 73 8.24 -10.42 -6.31
N LEU A 74 8.27 -11.70 -5.90
CA LEU A 74 9.10 -12.18 -4.79
C LEU A 74 10.59 -11.85 -5.00
N ARG A 75 11.03 -11.79 -6.27
CA ARG A 75 12.42 -11.45 -6.62
C ARG A 75 12.77 -10.01 -6.28
N TYR A 76 11.79 -9.12 -6.11
CA TYR A 76 12.06 -7.73 -5.75
C TYR A 76 12.50 -7.57 -4.30
N ILE A 77 12.15 -8.51 -3.42
CA ILE A 77 12.37 -8.41 -1.97
C ILE A 77 13.85 -8.19 -1.64
N ASP A 78 14.74 -9.00 -2.22
CA ASP A 78 16.19 -8.90 -2.02
C ASP A 78 16.78 -7.57 -2.52
N TRP A 79 16.06 -6.88 -3.42
CA TRP A 79 16.49 -5.63 -4.02
C TRP A 79 15.85 -4.39 -3.39
N LEU A 80 14.79 -4.52 -2.57
CA LEU A 80 14.09 -3.38 -1.96
C LEU A 80 15.02 -2.41 -1.23
N PRO A 81 16.05 -2.85 -0.45
CA PRO A 81 16.98 -1.93 0.20
C PRO A 81 17.73 -1.01 -0.77
N LYS A 82 17.95 -1.47 -2.01
CA LYS A 82 18.69 -0.74 -3.05
C LYS A 82 17.76 0.02 -4.00
N THR A 83 16.64 -0.58 -4.40
CA THR A 83 15.75 -0.03 -5.44
C THR A 83 14.65 0.82 -4.84
N HIS A 84 14.03 0.42 -3.72
CA HIS A 84 12.95 1.15 -3.04
C HIS A 84 13.46 2.05 -1.92
N CYS A 85 14.42 1.57 -1.11
CA CYS A 85 15.06 2.30 -0.01
C CYS A 85 14.04 2.92 0.97
N ASP A 86 13.08 2.11 1.44
CA ASP A 86 11.96 2.52 2.31
C ASP A 86 11.07 3.62 1.72
N GLY A 87 11.20 3.91 0.42
CA GLY A 87 10.33 4.81 -0.30
C GLY A 87 10.42 6.30 0.08
N VAL A 88 11.30 6.65 1.02
CA VAL A 88 11.47 8.01 1.58
C VAL A 88 11.67 9.08 0.49
N GLU A 89 12.32 8.71 -0.62
CA GLU A 89 12.60 9.61 -1.75
C GLU A 89 11.67 9.41 -2.95
N LYS A 90 10.68 8.52 -2.87
CA LYS A 90 9.89 8.06 -4.02
C LYS A 90 8.41 8.43 -3.96
N GLY A 91 8.03 9.32 -3.05
CA GLY A 91 6.62 9.70 -2.87
C GLY A 91 5.76 8.63 -2.21
N PHE A 92 6.29 7.43 -1.96
CA PHE A 92 5.59 6.30 -1.36
C PHE A 92 6.44 5.72 -0.22
N PRO A 93 6.49 6.36 0.96
CA PRO A 93 7.38 6.01 2.08
C PRO A 93 6.93 4.75 2.85
N CYS A 94 6.62 3.69 2.11
CA CYS A 94 6.34 2.37 2.67
C CYS A 94 7.65 1.70 3.08
N PRO A 95 7.80 1.27 4.35
CA PRO A 95 8.93 0.46 4.80
C PRO A 95 9.16 -0.76 3.92
N ASN A 96 10.43 -1.11 3.66
CA ASN A 96 10.75 -2.30 2.85
C ASN A 96 10.11 -3.58 3.40
N GLU A 97 10.03 -3.70 4.74
CA GLU A 97 9.44 -4.84 5.44
C GLU A 97 7.94 -4.96 5.13
N LEU A 98 7.22 -3.84 5.18
CA LEU A 98 5.79 -3.81 4.87
C LEU A 98 5.54 -4.00 3.37
N LEU A 99 6.38 -3.44 2.50
CA LEU A 99 6.28 -3.66 1.06
C LEU A 99 6.56 -5.14 0.70
N ALA A 100 7.50 -5.80 1.37
CA ALA A 100 7.70 -7.24 1.25
C ALA A 100 6.45 -8.02 1.70
N CYS A 101 5.78 -7.58 2.77
CA CYS A 101 4.51 -8.18 3.19
C CYS A 101 3.40 -8.01 2.14
N ILE A 102 3.32 -6.86 1.47
CA ILE A 102 2.39 -6.65 0.33
C ILE A 102 2.71 -7.61 -0.82
N ILE A 103 4.00 -7.79 -1.17
CA ILE A 103 4.44 -8.75 -2.20
C ILE A 103 4.02 -10.17 -1.82
N HIS A 104 4.29 -10.60 -0.58
CA HIS A 104 3.88 -11.92 -0.09
C HIS A 104 2.36 -12.08 -0.12
N THR A 105 1.60 -11.03 0.20
CA THR A 105 0.14 -11.02 0.09
C THR A 105 -0.31 -11.26 -1.33
N ASN A 106 0.24 -10.52 -2.31
CA ASN A 106 -0.06 -10.71 -3.73
C ASN A 106 0.23 -12.15 -4.20
N ASN A 107 1.36 -12.72 -3.77
CA ASN A 107 1.74 -14.09 -4.12
C ASN A 107 0.81 -15.13 -3.48
N LEU A 108 0.43 -14.97 -2.20
CA LEU A 108 -0.50 -15.88 -1.54
C LEU A 108 -1.90 -15.81 -2.13
N ARG A 109 -2.37 -14.61 -2.52
CA ARG A 109 -3.62 -14.44 -3.29
C ARG A 109 -3.57 -15.24 -4.59
N PHE A 110 -2.46 -15.14 -5.33
CA PHE A 110 -2.23 -15.93 -6.54
C PHE A 110 -2.29 -17.43 -6.28
N ILE A 111 -1.58 -17.92 -5.25
CA ILE A 111 -1.57 -19.35 -4.86
C ILE A 111 -2.98 -19.83 -4.51
N LEU A 112 -3.71 -19.09 -3.67
CA LEU A 112 -5.05 -19.47 -3.23
C LEU A 112 -6.03 -19.64 -4.40
N TYR A 113 -5.86 -18.87 -5.47
CA TYR A 113 -6.74 -18.92 -6.64
C TYR A 113 -6.29 -19.94 -7.69
N HIS A 114 -5.00 -19.94 -8.06
CA HIS A 114 -4.48 -20.78 -9.14
C HIS A 114 -4.08 -22.19 -8.68
N HIS A 115 -3.82 -22.35 -7.38
CA HIS A 115 -3.35 -23.60 -6.79
C HIS A 115 -4.17 -23.99 -5.54
N PRO A 116 -5.51 -24.10 -5.65
CA PRO A 116 -6.39 -24.31 -4.48
C PRO A 116 -6.22 -25.69 -3.82
N TYR A 117 -5.50 -26.62 -4.47
CA TYR A 117 -5.23 -27.97 -3.97
C TYR A 117 -3.79 -28.15 -3.46
N ASP A 118 -2.97 -27.10 -3.50
CA ASP A 118 -1.62 -27.13 -2.91
C ASP A 118 -1.73 -27.23 -1.38
N ASP A 119 -0.64 -27.66 -0.73
CA ASP A 119 -0.56 -27.95 0.70
C ASP A 119 -1.21 -26.85 1.56
N PRO A 120 -2.45 -27.09 2.06
CA PRO A 120 -3.20 -26.05 2.76
C PRO A 120 -2.57 -25.72 4.11
N ALA A 121 -1.82 -26.65 4.71
CA ALA A 121 -1.12 -26.41 5.97
C ALA A 121 0.05 -25.44 5.76
N HIS A 122 0.82 -25.62 4.67
CA HIS A 122 1.89 -24.70 4.31
C HIS A 122 1.37 -23.29 4.03
N VAL A 123 0.30 -23.16 3.24
CA VAL A 123 -0.33 -21.86 2.94
C VAL A 123 -0.86 -21.19 4.20
N ASN A 124 -1.53 -21.95 5.09
CA ASN A 124 -2.02 -21.42 6.35
C ASN A 124 -0.87 -20.94 7.26
N SER A 125 0.23 -21.69 7.36
CA SER A 125 1.42 -21.28 8.10
C SER A 125 2.00 -19.98 7.54
N ALA A 126 2.13 -19.88 6.21
CA ALA A 126 2.66 -18.68 5.55
C ALA A 126 1.78 -17.44 5.81
N ILE A 127 0.46 -17.60 5.83
CA ILE A 127 -0.49 -16.53 6.19
C ILE A 127 -0.29 -16.09 7.64
N LEU A 128 -0.16 -17.03 8.59
CA LEU A 128 0.06 -16.72 10.01
C LEU A 128 1.38 -15.99 10.24
N ASP A 129 2.46 -16.46 9.61
CA ASP A 129 3.79 -15.84 9.72
C ASP A 129 3.81 -14.44 9.11
N LEU A 130 3.09 -14.24 8.01
CA LEU A 130 2.92 -12.93 7.38
C LEU A 130 2.19 -11.95 8.29
N VAL A 131 1.03 -12.34 8.85
CA VAL A 131 0.29 -11.47 9.78
C VAL A 131 1.11 -11.16 11.03
N ARG A 132 1.81 -12.16 11.60
CA ARG A 132 2.72 -11.95 12.73
C ARG A 132 3.82 -10.96 12.38
N SER A 133 4.39 -11.04 11.19
CA SER A 133 5.45 -10.13 10.72
C SER A 133 4.94 -8.69 10.58
N ILE A 134 3.72 -8.49 10.07
CA ILE A 134 3.10 -7.17 9.97
C ILE A 134 2.82 -6.59 11.36
N ILE A 135 2.28 -7.38 12.30
CA ILE A 135 1.99 -6.92 13.66
C ILE A 135 3.28 -6.61 14.43
N ALA A 136 4.32 -7.44 14.27
CA ALA A 136 5.60 -7.27 14.96
C ALA A 136 6.46 -6.12 14.39
N PHE A 137 6.10 -5.56 13.22
CA PHE A 137 6.77 -4.38 12.69
C PHE A 137 6.71 -3.22 13.70
N SER A 138 7.83 -2.51 13.87
CA SER A 138 7.94 -1.37 14.81
C SER A 138 7.96 -0.05 14.04
N PRO A 139 6.85 0.72 14.04
CA PRO A 139 6.78 2.04 13.41
C PRO A 139 7.83 3.03 13.96
N THR A 140 8.09 2.98 15.26
CA THR A 140 9.05 3.87 15.93
C THR A 140 10.49 3.56 15.52
N ALA A 141 10.88 2.27 15.54
CA ALA A 141 12.22 1.87 15.12
C ALA A 141 12.46 2.20 13.64
N TRP A 142 11.45 2.04 12.78
CA TRP A 142 11.56 2.47 11.38
C TRP A 142 11.69 4.00 11.25
N ALA A 143 10.92 4.76 12.01
CA ALA A 143 10.96 6.22 11.96
C ALA A 143 12.35 6.77 12.29
N GLU A 144 13.01 6.21 13.30
CA GLU A 144 14.37 6.57 13.70
C GLU A 144 15.37 6.39 12.55
N ARG A 145 15.44 5.19 11.97
CA ARG A 145 16.35 4.90 10.84
C ARG A 145 16.00 5.66 9.56
N ALA A 146 14.71 5.87 9.28
CA ALA A 146 14.26 6.58 8.08
C ALA A 146 14.71 8.05 8.15
N LEU A 147 14.58 8.66 9.32
CA LEU A 147 15.01 10.04 9.55
C LEU A 147 16.53 10.18 9.54
N GLU A 148 17.27 9.23 10.13
CA GLU A 148 18.73 9.22 10.06
C GLU A 148 19.19 9.21 8.60
N SER A 149 18.70 8.25 7.80
CA SER A 149 19.01 8.16 6.37
C SER A 149 18.57 9.40 5.58
N TYR A 150 17.41 10.00 5.91
CA TYR A 150 16.98 11.26 5.28
C TYR A 150 17.95 12.40 5.56
N ASN A 151 18.35 12.56 6.82
CA ASN A 151 19.27 13.60 7.26
C ASN A 151 20.68 13.43 6.65
N GLU A 152 21.17 12.19 6.53
CA GLU A 152 22.43 11.90 5.85
C GLU A 152 22.40 12.32 4.38
N ARG A 153 21.40 11.89 3.62
CA ARG A 153 21.23 12.28 2.20
C ARG A 153 21.04 13.78 2.04
N LEU A 154 20.34 14.43 2.97
CA LEU A 154 20.17 15.88 2.96
C LEU A 154 21.52 16.59 3.07
N LYS A 155 22.39 16.15 3.99
CA LYS A 155 23.76 16.69 4.13
C LYS A 155 24.57 16.50 2.85
N GLU A 156 24.57 15.31 2.27
CA GLU A 156 25.27 15.05 1.00
C GLU A 156 24.83 15.99 -0.13
N ARG A 157 23.53 16.26 -0.24
CA ARG A 157 22.98 17.18 -1.25
C ARG A 157 23.40 18.62 -1.01
N VAL A 158 23.43 19.06 0.25
CA VAL A 158 23.90 20.40 0.63
C VAL A 158 25.38 20.55 0.32
N ASP A 159 26.20 19.54 0.65
CA ASP A 159 27.65 19.56 0.42
C ASP A 159 28.03 19.55 -1.08
N ARG A 160 27.21 18.90 -1.92
CA ARG A 160 27.39 18.91 -3.39
C ARG A 160 27.03 20.24 -4.05
N GLN A 161 26.31 21.16 -3.40
CA GLN A 161 25.93 22.45 -3.98
C GLN A 161 26.96 23.55 -3.64
N ARG A 162 27.60 24.16 -4.67
CA ARG A 162 28.40 25.41 -4.56
C ARG A 162 27.85 26.48 -5.52
N PRO A 163 27.90 27.80 -5.21
CA PRO A 163 27.90 28.45 -3.89
C PRO A 163 26.46 28.60 -3.35
N PRO A 164 26.28 28.87 -2.05
CA PRO A 164 25.00 28.74 -1.36
C PRO A 164 24.08 29.90 -1.73
N LYS A 165 23.25 29.72 -2.77
CA LYS A 165 21.94 30.39 -2.75
C LYS A 165 21.16 29.70 -1.65
N ARG A 166 21.03 30.40 -0.51
CA ARG A 166 20.33 30.02 0.72
C ARG A 166 18.99 29.30 0.46
N LEU A 167 19.04 28.01 0.18
CA LEU A 167 17.96 27.10 0.50
C LEU A 167 18.18 26.76 1.97
N ASN A 168 17.28 27.22 2.84
CA ASN A 168 17.32 26.93 4.28
C ASN A 168 17.02 25.43 4.52
N LEU A 169 17.94 24.56 4.12
CA LEU A 169 17.89 23.12 4.33
C LEU A 169 18.59 22.82 5.66
N ALA A 170 17.87 22.95 6.76
CA ALA A 170 18.36 22.53 8.07
C ALA A 170 18.05 21.04 8.30
N PRO A 171 18.97 20.26 8.90
CA PRO A 171 18.68 18.92 9.41
C PRO A 171 17.47 18.94 10.35
N GLN A 172 16.63 17.91 10.27
CA GLN A 172 15.40 17.86 11.07
C GLN A 172 15.59 17.07 12.39
N PRO A 173 15.04 17.55 13.52
CA PRO A 173 15.04 16.81 14.78
C PRO A 173 14.10 15.59 14.72
N VAL A 174 14.40 14.57 15.55
CA VAL A 174 13.67 13.29 15.64
C VAL A 174 12.25 13.44 16.16
N GLU A 175 12.03 14.40 17.04
CA GLU A 175 10.75 14.59 17.72
C GLU A 175 9.83 15.51 16.89
N GLY A 176 8.68 14.96 16.43
CA GLY A 176 7.52 15.77 16.06
C GLY A 176 7.09 15.84 14.58
N GLU A 177 7.70 15.08 13.68
CA GLU A 177 7.33 15.13 12.24
C GLU A 177 6.31 14.06 11.79
N GLY A 178 5.81 13.21 12.69
CA GLY A 178 4.77 12.21 12.34
C GLY A 178 5.29 11.03 11.52
N TRP A 179 6.60 10.75 11.53
CA TRP A 179 7.21 9.58 10.86
C TRP A 179 6.74 8.25 11.46
N ALA A 180 6.58 8.18 12.78
CA ALA A 180 6.04 6.99 13.44
C ALA A 180 4.56 6.80 13.08
N ASP A 181 3.77 7.88 13.06
CA ASP A 181 2.36 7.85 12.65
C ASP A 181 2.22 7.44 11.17
N LEU A 182 3.09 7.96 10.30
CA LEU A 182 3.21 7.55 8.90
C LEU A 182 3.43 6.03 8.79
N ALA A 183 4.42 5.50 9.51
CA ALA A 183 4.72 4.08 9.49
C ALA A 183 3.59 3.22 10.10
N ALA A 184 2.93 3.69 11.16
CA ALA A 184 1.78 3.04 11.77
C ALA A 184 0.58 3.00 10.80
N ALA A 185 0.35 4.08 10.04
CA ALA A 185 -0.68 4.11 9.01
C ALA A 185 -0.41 3.09 7.89
N PHE A 186 0.84 2.97 7.43
CA PHE A 186 1.23 1.94 6.46
C PHE A 186 1.11 0.52 7.03
N GLN A 187 1.45 0.32 8.31
CA GLN A 187 1.29 -0.96 9.00
C GLN A 187 -0.19 -1.37 9.05
N GLY A 188 -1.08 -0.49 9.52
CA GLY A 188 -2.51 -0.74 9.58
C GLY A 188 -3.11 -1.03 8.21
N ALA A 189 -2.76 -0.23 7.20
CA ALA A 189 -3.19 -0.43 5.82
C ALA A 189 -2.73 -1.79 5.25
N THR A 190 -1.49 -2.19 5.52
CA THR A 190 -0.94 -3.48 5.08
C THR A 190 -1.62 -4.64 5.79
N LEU A 191 -1.90 -4.50 7.09
CA LEU A 191 -2.61 -5.51 7.86
C LEU A 191 -4.04 -5.71 7.35
N LEU A 192 -4.78 -4.63 7.10
CA LEU A 192 -6.13 -4.70 6.52
C LEU A 192 -6.12 -5.41 5.17
N TYR A 193 -5.18 -5.04 4.28
CA TYR A 193 -5.05 -5.71 2.99
C TYR A 193 -4.79 -7.21 3.15
N CYS A 194 -3.85 -7.60 4.02
CA CYS A 194 -3.52 -9.00 4.27
C CYS A 194 -4.71 -9.79 4.84
N LEU A 195 -5.36 -9.27 5.89
CA LEU A 195 -6.50 -9.92 6.54
C LEU A 195 -7.66 -10.10 5.57
N ARG A 196 -8.01 -9.04 4.84
CA ARG A 196 -9.13 -9.09 3.90
C ARG A 196 -8.84 -10.02 2.73
N ALA A 197 -7.67 -9.87 2.10
CA ALA A 197 -7.36 -10.59 0.88
C ALA A 197 -6.99 -12.07 1.08
N LEU A 198 -6.50 -12.47 2.26
CA LEU A 198 -6.07 -13.85 2.51
C LEU A 198 -6.93 -14.61 3.51
N VAL A 199 -7.59 -13.90 4.44
CA VAL A 199 -8.28 -14.54 5.57
C VAL A 199 -9.79 -14.45 5.42
N LEU A 200 -10.34 -13.23 5.48
CA LEU A 200 -11.78 -12.98 5.52
C LEU A 200 -12.46 -13.40 4.21
N ASN A 201 -11.87 -13.09 3.05
CA ASN A 201 -12.45 -13.50 1.76
C ASN A 201 -12.41 -15.02 1.52
N HIS A 202 -11.63 -15.76 2.32
CA HIS A 202 -11.39 -17.20 2.14
C HIS A 202 -11.91 -18.05 3.30
N GLY A 203 -12.57 -17.46 4.31
CA GLY A 203 -13.10 -18.21 5.46
C GLY A 203 -12.00 -18.91 6.28
N LYS A 204 -10.82 -18.29 6.38
CA LYS A 204 -9.64 -18.86 7.06
C LYS A 204 -9.47 -18.37 8.51
N GLU A 205 -10.47 -17.75 9.11
CA GLU A 205 -10.41 -17.15 10.45
C GLU A 205 -10.02 -18.17 11.53
N ASN A 206 -10.44 -19.42 11.37
CA ASN A 206 -10.20 -20.48 12.34
C ASN A 206 -8.71 -20.77 12.60
N ILE A 207 -7.81 -20.46 11.65
CA ILE A 207 -6.36 -20.71 11.84
C ILE A 207 -5.71 -19.70 12.80
N PHE A 208 -6.42 -18.61 13.16
CA PHE A 208 -5.88 -17.50 13.95
C PHE A 208 -6.14 -17.60 15.45
N GLN A 209 -6.93 -18.57 15.94
CA GLN A 209 -7.32 -18.64 17.34
C GLN A 209 -6.12 -18.62 18.31
N GLU A 210 -5.11 -19.44 18.04
CA GLU A 210 -3.89 -19.50 18.86
C GLU A 210 -3.07 -18.20 18.76
N LEU A 211 -2.90 -17.67 17.55
CA LEU A 211 -2.15 -16.44 17.31
C LEU A 211 -2.76 -15.25 18.06
N LEU A 212 -4.07 -15.04 17.94
CA LEU A 212 -4.78 -13.94 18.59
C LEU A 212 -4.75 -14.06 20.11
N GLY A 213 -4.94 -15.28 20.64
CA GLY A 213 -4.83 -15.56 22.07
C GLY A 213 -3.44 -15.21 22.62
N SER A 214 -2.37 -15.51 21.86
CA SER A 214 -0.99 -15.22 22.26
C SER A 214 -0.61 -13.74 22.17
N LEU A 215 -1.10 -13.01 21.17
CA LEU A 215 -0.69 -11.63 20.90
C LEU A 215 -1.50 -10.60 21.68
N TYR A 216 -2.78 -10.88 21.91
CA TYR A 216 -3.72 -9.90 22.46
C TYR A 216 -4.32 -10.30 23.80
N GLU A 217 -3.87 -11.40 24.41
CA GLU A 217 -4.33 -11.88 25.72
C GLU A 217 -5.87 -11.97 25.85
N GLY A 218 -6.55 -12.26 24.74
CA GLY A 218 -8.01 -12.35 24.68
C GLY A 218 -8.77 -11.04 24.47
N LEU A 219 -8.08 -9.89 24.32
CA LEU A 219 -8.70 -8.61 23.98
C LEU A 219 -9.29 -8.57 22.56
N ILE A 220 -8.70 -9.35 21.65
CA ILE A 220 -9.17 -9.49 20.28
C ILE A 220 -9.66 -10.94 20.09
N PRO A 221 -10.98 -11.18 20.09
CA PRO A 221 -11.55 -12.53 20.10
C PRO A 221 -11.46 -13.24 18.75
N ASP A 222 -11.45 -12.49 17.64
CA ASP A 222 -11.47 -13.05 16.28
C ASP A 222 -10.84 -12.09 15.24
N VAL A 223 -10.71 -12.58 14.00
CA VAL A 223 -10.12 -11.83 12.88
C VAL A 223 -10.99 -10.64 12.45
N PRO A 224 -12.33 -10.74 12.36
CA PRO A 224 -13.17 -9.57 12.12
C PRO A 224 -12.97 -8.44 13.14
N CYS A 225 -12.85 -8.77 14.44
CA CYS A 225 -12.53 -7.80 15.48
C CYS A 225 -11.14 -7.19 15.27
N LEU A 226 -10.13 -8.01 14.92
CA LEU A 226 -8.80 -7.49 14.57
C LEU A 226 -8.87 -6.48 13.42
N ALA A 227 -9.63 -6.77 12.36
CA ALA A 227 -9.80 -5.87 11.23
C ALA A 227 -10.50 -4.57 11.65
N SER A 228 -11.56 -4.65 12.45
CA SER A 228 -12.28 -3.45 12.97
C SER A 228 -11.36 -2.57 13.84
N VAL A 229 -10.63 -3.17 14.79
CA VAL A 229 -9.66 -2.45 15.64
C VAL A 229 -8.55 -1.83 14.79
N THR A 230 -8.06 -2.56 13.78
CA THR A 230 -7.03 -2.05 12.87
C THR A 230 -7.54 -0.85 12.07
N LEU A 231 -8.77 -0.92 11.53
CA LEU A 231 -9.39 0.20 10.84
C LEU A 231 -9.56 1.41 11.75
N SER A 232 -10.05 1.20 12.98
CA SER A 232 -10.23 2.28 13.96
C SER A 232 -8.89 2.97 14.28
N ASN A 233 -7.85 2.19 14.57
CA ASN A 233 -6.51 2.71 14.83
C ASN A 233 -5.91 3.44 13.62
N LEU A 234 -6.13 2.91 12.41
CA LEU A 234 -5.70 3.54 11.17
C LEU A 234 -6.38 4.91 11.00
N LEU A 235 -7.70 4.99 11.17
CA LEU A 235 -8.45 6.24 11.09
C LEU A 235 -8.00 7.25 12.15
N CYS A 236 -7.82 6.81 13.40
CA CYS A 236 -7.29 7.65 14.47
C CYS A 236 -5.90 8.23 14.14
N THR A 237 -5.09 7.49 13.38
CA THR A 237 -3.78 7.95 12.91
C THR A 237 -3.91 8.91 11.73
N LEU A 238 -4.86 8.67 10.82
CA LEU A 238 -5.09 9.47 9.62
C LEU A 238 -5.62 10.87 9.92
N HIS A 239 -6.58 11.01 10.84
CA HIS A 239 -7.22 12.29 11.18
C HIS A 239 -6.19 13.39 11.51
N PRO A 240 -5.28 13.23 12.50
CA PRO A 240 -4.28 14.24 12.84
C PRO A 240 -3.27 14.54 11.71
N LEU A 241 -2.98 13.56 10.86
CA LEU A 241 -2.07 13.72 9.72
C LEU A 241 -2.71 14.53 8.59
N MET A 242 -4.03 14.41 8.42
CA MET A 242 -4.82 15.09 7.40
C MET A 242 -5.31 16.48 7.82
N ASP A 243 -5.46 16.73 9.12
CA ASP A 243 -5.84 18.05 9.67
C ASP A 243 -4.78 19.14 9.42
N ARG A 244 -3.53 18.75 9.17
CA ARG A 244 -2.43 19.68 8.91
C ARG A 244 -2.43 20.11 7.44
N PRO A 245 -2.30 21.43 7.13
CA PRO A 245 -2.27 21.89 5.74
C PRO A 245 -1.16 21.21 4.92
N LEU A 246 -1.55 20.46 3.88
CA LEU A 246 -0.60 19.68 3.06
C LEU A 246 0.38 20.55 2.27
N GLN A 247 -0.02 21.77 1.93
CA GLN A 247 0.80 22.73 1.18
C GLN A 247 2.05 23.21 1.93
N LYS A 248 2.08 23.06 3.25
CA LYS A 248 3.31 23.29 4.02
C LYS A 248 4.16 22.05 3.83
N GLY A 249 5.27 22.14 3.09
CA GLY A 249 6.12 21.02 2.62
C GLY A 249 6.69 20.03 3.67
N ARG A 250 6.23 20.10 4.93
CA ARG A 250 6.52 19.22 6.06
C ARG A 250 5.36 18.29 6.44
N SER A 251 4.18 18.39 5.81
CA SER A 251 3.05 17.52 6.17
C SER A 251 3.26 16.10 5.64
N MET A 252 3.15 15.10 6.52
CA MET A 252 3.14 13.68 6.16
C MET A 252 1.82 13.26 5.49
N GLY A 253 0.76 14.05 5.64
CA GLY A 253 -0.56 13.77 5.05
C GLY A 253 -0.51 13.56 3.52
N ARG A 254 0.44 14.19 2.82
CA ARG A 254 0.62 14.00 1.37
C ARG A 254 1.02 12.57 0.96
N PHE A 255 1.49 11.76 1.91
CA PHE A 255 1.88 10.37 1.69
C PHE A 255 0.79 9.38 2.12
N MET A 256 -0.37 9.88 2.58
CA MET A 256 -1.46 9.07 3.13
C MET A 256 -2.36 8.44 2.06
N PHE A 257 -2.01 8.58 0.77
CA PHE A 257 -2.80 8.04 -0.33
C PHE A 257 -3.17 6.56 -0.11
N TRP A 258 -2.18 5.67 0.03
CA TRP A 258 -2.41 4.25 0.20
C TRP A 258 -3.19 3.90 1.48
N PRO A 259 -2.78 4.41 2.67
CA PRO A 259 -3.55 4.26 3.89
C PRO A 259 -5.02 4.70 3.80
N LEU A 260 -5.30 5.85 3.17
CA LEU A 260 -6.66 6.36 2.96
C LEU A 260 -7.49 5.42 2.10
N VAL A 261 -6.91 4.87 1.02
CA VAL A 261 -7.63 3.93 0.15
C VAL A 261 -7.91 2.61 0.86
N MET A 262 -6.98 2.07 1.65
CA MET A 262 -7.24 0.87 2.45
C MET A 262 -8.34 1.09 3.48
N ALA A 263 -8.33 2.23 4.17
CA ALA A 263 -9.41 2.61 5.08
C ALA A 263 -10.76 2.72 4.36
N GLY A 264 -10.77 3.27 3.13
CA GLY A 264 -11.99 3.41 2.34
C GLY A 264 -12.55 2.09 1.79
N LEU A 265 -11.66 1.17 1.39
CA LEU A 265 -12.06 -0.17 0.98
C LEU A 265 -12.62 -0.96 2.16
N GLU A 266 -11.98 -0.88 3.32
CA GLU A 266 -12.44 -1.56 4.52
C GLU A 266 -13.73 -0.95 5.06
N SER A 267 -13.95 0.36 4.91
CA SER A 267 -15.22 0.99 5.29
C SER A 267 -16.41 0.62 4.39
N ALA A 268 -16.15 0.04 3.22
CA ALA A 268 -17.19 -0.62 2.42
C ALA A 268 -17.67 -1.94 3.07
N CYS A 269 -16.86 -2.52 3.96
CA CYS A 269 -17.13 -3.79 4.63
C CYS A 269 -17.54 -3.64 6.11
N SER A 270 -17.58 -2.40 6.66
CA SER A 270 -17.92 -2.13 8.06
C SER A 270 -18.93 -0.98 8.21
N PHE A 271 -20.12 -1.28 8.74
CA PHE A 271 -21.18 -0.31 9.01
C PHE A 271 -20.77 0.77 10.02
N GLU A 272 -19.90 0.45 10.97
CA GLU A 272 -19.47 1.38 12.03
C GLU A 272 -18.64 2.55 11.50
N SER A 273 -18.06 2.38 10.29
CA SER A 273 -17.19 3.36 9.66
C SER A 273 -17.87 4.19 8.56
N LEU A 274 -19.20 4.12 8.45
CA LEU A 274 -19.97 4.91 7.47
C LEU A 274 -19.73 6.42 7.58
N SER A 275 -19.59 6.95 8.81
CA SER A 275 -19.32 8.37 9.04
C SER A 275 -17.97 8.84 8.46
N GLU A 276 -17.01 7.91 8.36
CA GLU A 276 -15.63 8.18 7.95
C GLU A 276 -15.47 8.28 6.43
N ARG A 277 -16.43 7.76 5.66
CA ARG A 277 -16.43 7.81 4.19
C ARG A 277 -16.27 9.24 3.65
N SER A 278 -16.94 10.20 4.30
CA SER A 278 -16.85 11.63 3.94
C SER A 278 -15.43 12.19 4.16
N PHE A 279 -14.83 11.90 5.32
CA PHE A 279 -13.46 12.28 5.66
C PHE A 279 -12.45 11.70 4.67
N ILE A 280 -12.58 10.41 4.33
CA ILE A 280 -11.66 9.72 3.41
C ILE A 280 -11.67 10.38 2.02
N VAL A 281 -12.85 10.65 1.47
CA VAL A 281 -12.99 11.33 0.17
C VAL A 281 -12.39 12.72 0.20
N SER A 282 -12.74 13.54 1.20
CA SER A 282 -12.21 14.90 1.30
C SER A 282 -10.68 14.89 1.46
N SER A 283 -10.14 13.92 2.20
CA SER A 283 -8.71 13.73 2.36
C SER A 283 -8.01 13.37 1.05
N LEU A 284 -8.56 12.43 0.26
CA LEU A 284 -8.02 12.09 -1.06
C LEU A 284 -8.08 13.29 -2.02
N GLN A 285 -9.18 14.04 -2.03
CA GLN A 285 -9.29 15.28 -2.83
C GLN A 285 -8.24 16.32 -2.44
N GLU A 286 -7.95 16.46 -1.15
CA GLU A 286 -6.92 17.36 -0.66
C GLU A 286 -5.50 16.89 -1.04
N VAL A 287 -5.22 15.59 -0.99
CA VAL A 287 -3.98 15.00 -1.49
C VAL A 287 -3.83 15.25 -3.00
N CYS A 288 -4.87 15.00 -3.80
CA CYS A 288 -4.91 15.31 -5.23
C CYS A 288 -4.60 16.79 -5.48
N ARG A 289 -5.23 17.71 -4.75
CA ARG A 289 -5.00 19.16 -4.88
C ARG A 289 -3.57 19.54 -4.52
N CYS A 290 -2.97 18.86 -3.55
CA CYS A 290 -1.60 19.11 -3.12
C CYS A 290 -0.55 18.57 -4.10
N LEU A 291 -0.77 17.37 -4.66
CA LEU A 291 0.20 16.68 -5.50
C LEU A 291 0.02 16.96 -7.00
N GLY A 292 -1.18 17.40 -7.41
CA GLY A 292 -1.54 17.53 -8.81
C GLY A 292 -1.72 16.19 -9.52
N ASP A 293 -2.04 15.14 -8.75
CA ASP A 293 -2.17 13.77 -9.23
C ASP A 293 -3.66 13.37 -9.30
N MET A 294 -4.17 13.24 -10.54
CA MET A 294 -5.57 12.89 -10.77
C MET A 294 -5.87 11.43 -10.46
N SER A 295 -4.86 10.55 -10.37
CA SER A 295 -5.10 9.16 -9.95
C SER A 295 -5.64 9.10 -8.52
N VAL A 296 -5.23 10.02 -7.66
CA VAL A 296 -5.77 10.12 -6.29
C VAL A 296 -7.26 10.50 -6.31
N LEU A 297 -7.68 11.37 -7.23
CA LEU A 297 -9.09 11.69 -7.39
C LEU A 297 -9.88 10.51 -7.97
N ASP A 298 -9.30 9.78 -8.92
CA ASP A 298 -9.87 8.54 -9.45
C ASP A 298 -10.12 7.52 -8.33
N ALA A 299 -9.24 7.42 -7.34
CA ALA A 299 -9.43 6.58 -6.17
C ALA A 299 -10.64 7.02 -5.31
N ALA A 300 -10.82 8.33 -5.12
CA ALA A 300 -11.97 8.86 -4.39
C ALA A 300 -13.29 8.54 -5.12
N VAL A 301 -13.34 8.73 -6.44
CA VAL A 301 -14.51 8.39 -7.28
C VAL A 301 -14.79 6.89 -7.24
N PHE A 302 -13.74 6.07 -7.32
CA PHE A 302 -13.85 4.62 -7.21
C PHE A 302 -14.47 4.19 -5.87
N LEU A 303 -13.99 4.74 -4.76
CA LEU A 303 -14.52 4.44 -3.43
C LEU A 303 -15.99 4.86 -3.29
N GLN A 304 -16.34 6.06 -3.75
CA GLN A 304 -17.74 6.52 -3.77
C GLN A 304 -18.64 5.57 -4.55
N SER A 305 -18.23 5.18 -5.76
CA SER A 305 -18.98 4.21 -6.56
C SER A 305 -19.13 2.87 -5.83
N ALA A 306 -18.07 2.42 -5.14
CA ALA A 306 -18.07 1.16 -4.40
C ALA A 306 -19.06 1.18 -3.23
N TRP A 307 -19.21 2.33 -2.58
CA TRP A 307 -20.17 2.58 -1.52
C TRP A 307 -21.61 2.76 -2.04
N ASP A 308 -21.82 3.40 -3.19
CA ASP A 308 -23.17 3.56 -3.76
C ASP A 308 -23.77 2.20 -4.16
N LEU A 309 -22.95 1.29 -4.71
CA LEU A 309 -23.37 -0.10 -4.96
C LEU A 309 -23.78 -0.86 -3.68
N ASP A 310 -23.34 -0.41 -2.51
CA ASP A 310 -23.72 -0.96 -1.21
C ASP A 310 -25.15 -0.58 -0.83
N GLU A 311 -25.52 0.69 -1.04
CA GLU A 311 -26.85 1.22 -0.72
C GLU A 311 -27.95 0.67 -1.64
N GLU A 312 -27.61 0.36 -2.90
CA GLU A 312 -28.58 -0.10 -3.91
C GLU A 312 -28.98 -1.58 -3.81
N SER A 313 -28.43 -2.39 -2.89
CA SER A 313 -28.79 -3.82 -2.73
C SER A 313 -30.00 -3.98 -1.78
N PRO A 314 -31.25 -4.07 -2.28
CA PRO A 314 -32.42 -4.17 -1.42
C PRO A 314 -32.69 -5.66 -1.16
N SER A 315 -33.08 -6.01 0.07
CA SER A 315 -33.68 -7.30 0.49
C SER A 315 -32.74 -8.45 0.93
N GLY A 316 -32.76 -8.72 2.23
CA GLY A 316 -33.52 -9.86 2.79
C GLY A 316 -33.00 -11.29 2.60
N ASN A 317 -32.02 -11.54 1.73
CA ASN A 317 -31.38 -12.84 1.61
C ASN A 317 -29.96 -12.74 2.18
N MET A 318 -29.63 -13.65 3.12
CA MET A 318 -28.36 -13.79 3.84
C MET A 318 -27.24 -12.89 3.29
N GLN A 319 -26.90 -11.83 4.04
CA GLN A 319 -25.80 -10.91 3.75
C GLN A 319 -24.54 -11.72 3.43
N LYS A 320 -24.29 -11.97 2.15
CA LYS A 320 -23.01 -12.45 1.69
C LYS A 320 -22.05 -11.30 1.95
N GLU A 321 -21.14 -11.47 2.90
CA GLU A 321 -20.10 -10.48 3.18
C GLU A 321 -19.42 -10.12 1.86
N ARG A 322 -19.48 -8.85 1.48
CA ARG A 322 -18.97 -8.37 0.20
C ARG A 322 -17.44 -8.36 0.27
N THR A 323 -16.80 -9.09 -0.64
CA THR A 323 -15.34 -9.19 -0.69
C THR A 323 -14.74 -8.05 -1.52
N TRP A 324 -13.46 -7.76 -1.31
CA TRP A 324 -12.73 -6.82 -2.18
C TRP A 324 -12.65 -7.33 -3.63
N ASP A 325 -12.57 -8.64 -3.84
CA ASP A 325 -12.58 -9.22 -5.19
C ASP A 325 -13.91 -8.97 -5.92
N ASP A 326 -15.05 -9.03 -5.21
CA ASP A 326 -16.35 -8.68 -5.77
C ASP A 326 -16.41 -7.19 -6.16
N LEU A 327 -15.85 -6.30 -5.33
CA LEU A 327 -15.77 -4.87 -5.61
C LEU A 327 -14.95 -4.59 -6.87
N PHE A 328 -13.73 -5.15 -6.95
CA PHE A 328 -12.86 -4.96 -8.12
C PHE A 328 -13.49 -5.55 -9.40
N GLY A 329 -14.11 -6.73 -9.29
CA GLY A 329 -14.77 -7.40 -10.41
C GLY A 329 -15.96 -6.61 -10.97
N ARG A 330 -16.83 -6.08 -10.10
CA ARG A 330 -18.03 -5.33 -10.53
C ARG A 330 -17.69 -3.99 -11.16
N MET A 331 -16.64 -3.33 -10.69
CA MET A 331 -16.23 -2.04 -11.22
C MET A 331 -15.46 -2.15 -12.55
N GLY A 332 -15.14 -3.38 -13.01
CA GLY A 332 -14.28 -3.57 -14.19
C GLY A 332 -12.87 -3.01 -13.98
N VAL A 333 -12.47 -2.83 -12.72
CA VAL A 333 -11.20 -2.24 -12.32
C VAL A 333 -10.16 -3.35 -12.35
N HIS A 334 -9.51 -3.47 -13.49
CA HIS A 334 -8.36 -4.35 -13.61
C HIS A 334 -7.11 -3.53 -13.30
N GLY A 335 -6.37 -3.88 -12.26
CA GLY A 335 -5.02 -3.40 -12.01
C GLY A 335 -4.84 -1.91 -12.17
N VAL A 336 -5.57 -1.14 -11.37
CA VAL A 336 -5.44 0.30 -11.31
C VAL A 336 -4.27 0.65 -10.39
N PHE A 337 -3.44 1.59 -10.83
CA PHE A 337 -2.34 2.08 -10.02
C PHE A 337 -2.63 3.54 -9.70
N PHE A 338 -2.61 3.81 -8.42
CA PHE A 338 -2.78 5.14 -7.86
C PHE A 338 -1.46 5.50 -7.17
N TYR A 339 -1.00 6.74 -7.39
CA TYR A 339 0.31 7.20 -6.91
C TYR A 339 0.26 7.77 -5.50
#